data_AF-A0A1C9WTI4-F1
#
_entry.id   AF-A0A1C9WTI4-F1
#
_cell.length_a   1.000
_cell.length_b   1.000
_cell.length_c   1.000
_cell.angle_alpha   90.00
_cell.angle_beta   90.00
_cell.angle_gamma   90.00
#
_symmetry.space_group_name_H-M   'P 1'
#
loop_
_entity.id
_entity.type
_entity.pdbx_description
1 polymer ?
#
loop_
_entity_poly.entity_id
_entity_poly.type
_entity_poly.pdbx_seq_one_letter_code
_entity_poly.pdbx_strand_id
1 'polypeptide(L)'
;MINGNRIIVHWHGPVGAKLRDLLARFPSVDISVQPADCSPEQLSDFASELLASDPAVNITSVSPDGSHLTLTLDESVRAASDVAGLERKYSQAAGCPVKVEFGGIAPLGG
;
A
#
# COMPACT_ATOMS: atom_id res chain seq x y z
N MET A 1 11.84 -20.16 -26.40
CA MET A 1 11.95 -20.22 -24.92
C MET A 1 11.01 -19.17 -24.37
N ILE A 2 9.90 -19.60 -23.80
CA ILE A 2 8.95 -18.69 -23.15
C ILE A 2 9.67 -18.24 -21.88
N ASN A 3 10.03 -16.96 -21.78
CA ASN A 3 10.50 -16.36 -20.53
C ASN A 3 9.42 -16.67 -19.48
N GLY A 4 9.74 -17.58 -18.57
CA GLY A 4 8.78 -18.07 -17.58
C GLY A 4 8.25 -16.90 -16.77
N ASN A 5 6.91 -16.79 -16.69
CA ASN A 5 6.23 -15.80 -15.87
C ASN A 5 6.58 -16.06 -14.39
N ARG A 6 7.63 -15.41 -13.92
CA ARG A 6 8.00 -15.39 -12.51
C ARG A 6 6.96 -14.60 -11.73
N ILE A 7 6.34 -15.24 -10.75
CA ILE A 7 5.39 -14.59 -9.84
C ILE A 7 6.19 -13.97 -8.70
N ILE A 8 6.04 -12.66 -8.50
CA ILE A 8 6.62 -11.96 -7.35
C ILE A 8 5.53 -11.79 -6.30
N VAL A 9 5.79 -12.31 -5.09
CA VAL A 9 4.90 -12.19 -3.94
C VAL A 9 5.57 -11.29 -2.92
N HIS A 10 4.99 -10.12 -2.69
CA HIS A 10 5.40 -9.21 -1.62
C HIS A 10 4.75 -9.64 -0.31
N TRP A 11 5.58 -9.99 0.68
CA TRP A 11 5.15 -10.60 1.93
C TRP A 11 5.57 -9.76 3.13
N HIS A 12 4.59 -9.39 3.95
CA HIS A 12 4.84 -8.71 5.21
C HIS A 12 4.98 -9.71 6.36
N GLY A 13 6.06 -9.59 7.14
CA GLY A 13 6.34 -10.45 8.29
C GLY A 13 7.29 -11.63 7.99
N PRO A 14 7.55 -12.50 8.98
CA PRO A 14 8.54 -13.56 8.84
C PRO A 14 8.10 -14.64 7.83
N VAL A 15 9.05 -15.12 7.03
CA VAL A 15 8.87 -16.27 6.13
C VAL A 15 8.82 -17.55 6.96
N GLY A 16 7.63 -17.85 7.49
CA GLY A 16 7.36 -18.97 8.37
C GLY A 16 7.18 -20.32 7.64
N ALA A 17 6.83 -21.35 8.41
CA ALA A 17 6.52 -22.68 7.87
C ALA A 17 5.40 -22.64 6.82
N LYS A 18 4.34 -21.86 7.05
CA LYS A 18 3.20 -21.73 6.12
C LYS A 18 3.59 -21.32 4.70
N LEU A 19 4.50 -20.34 4.56
CA LEU A 19 4.93 -19.88 3.24
C LEU A 19 5.82 -20.91 2.56
N ARG A 20 6.71 -21.58 3.31
CA ARG A 20 7.50 -22.70 2.80
C ARG A 20 6.62 -23.87 2.33
N ASP A 21 5.60 -24.21 3.11
CA ASP A 21 4.65 -25.26 2.76
C ASP A 21 3.83 -24.89 1.51
N LEU A 22 3.43 -23.62 1.38
CA LEU A 22 2.74 -23.14 0.18
C LEU A 22 3.63 -23.25 -1.06
N LEU A 23 4.89 -22.79 -1.00
CA LEU A 23 5.84 -22.89 -2.10
C LEU A 23 6.09 -24.35 -2.50
N ALA A 24 6.21 -25.25 -1.51
CA ALA A 24 6.38 -26.68 -1.74
C ALA A 24 5.19 -27.34 -2.47
N ARG A 25 3.97 -26.77 -2.34
CA ARG A 25 2.78 -27.26 -3.06
C ARG A 25 2.73 -26.87 -4.53
N PHE A 26 3.53 -25.90 -4.96
CA PHE A 26 3.56 -25.40 -6.35
C PHE A 26 4.97 -25.43 -6.94
N PRO A 27 5.64 -26.60 -7.00
CA PRO A 27 7.05 -26.69 -7.41
C PRO A 27 7.29 -26.35 -8.89
N SER A 28 6.25 -26.34 -9.72
CA SER A 28 6.32 -25.98 -11.14
C SER A 28 6.12 -24.48 -11.41
N VAL A 29 5.85 -23.68 -10.36
CA VAL A 29 5.63 -22.24 -10.48
C VAL A 29 6.89 -21.53 -9.97
N ASP A 30 7.46 -20.66 -10.81
CA ASP A 30 8.58 -19.80 -10.39
C ASP A 30 8.05 -18.66 -9.51
N ILE A 31 8.10 -18.85 -8.19
CA ILE A 31 7.63 -17.89 -7.19
C ILE A 31 8.83 -17.30 -6.45
N SER A 32 8.93 -15.97 -6.46
CA SER A 32 9.87 -15.21 -5.65
C SER A 32 9.15 -14.44 -4.58
N VAL A 33 9.54 -14.69 -3.33
CA VAL A 33 9.05 -13.91 -2.20
C VAL A 33 9.99 -12.75 -1.95
N GLN A 34 9.44 -11.54 -1.85
CA GLN A 34 10.15 -10.33 -1.45
C GLN A 34 9.52 -9.77 -0.18
N PRO A 35 10.32 -9.18 0.73
CA PRO A 35 9.76 -8.51 1.90
C PRO A 35 8.93 -7.29 1.49
N ALA A 36 7.88 -7.01 2.25
CA ALA A 36 7.09 -5.80 2.16
C ALA A 36 7.09 -5.07 3.51
N ASP A 37 7.23 -3.75 3.48
CA ASP A 37 7.24 -2.91 4.67
C ASP A 37 5.82 -2.71 5.23
N CYS A 38 4.82 -2.70 4.36
CA CYS A 38 3.43 -2.45 4.75
C CYS A 38 2.65 -3.75 4.98
N SER A 39 1.89 -3.83 6.09
CA SER A 39 0.93 -4.91 6.32
C SER A 39 -0.37 -4.68 5.53
N PRO A 40 -0.80 -5.60 4.66
CA PRO A 40 -2.03 -5.43 3.88
C PRO A 40 -3.30 -5.25 4.74
N GLU A 41 -3.38 -5.95 5.87
CA GLU A 41 -4.53 -5.89 6.79
C GLU A 41 -4.60 -4.51 7.47
N GLN A 42 -3.50 -4.06 8.08
CA GLN A 42 -3.44 -2.75 8.73
C GLN A 42 -3.67 -1.61 7.75
N LEU A 43 -3.15 -1.73 6.53
CA LEU A 43 -3.39 -0.76 5.46
C LEU A 43 -4.87 -0.66 5.09
N SER A 44 -5.55 -1.80 4.97
CA SER A 44 -6.98 -1.84 4.63
C SER A 44 -7.83 -1.18 5.72
N ASP A 45 -7.53 -1.48 6.98
CA ASP A 45 -8.23 -0.89 8.12
C ASP A 45 -7.97 0.63 8.20
N PHE A 46 -6.69 1.04 8.13
CA PHE A 46 -6.29 2.44 8.14
C PHE A 46 -6.93 3.24 6.99
N ALA A 47 -6.89 2.72 5.76
CA ALA A 47 -7.49 3.40 4.61
C ALA A 47 -9.01 3.56 4.77
N SER A 48 -9.69 2.55 5.28
CA SER A 48 -11.14 2.58 5.51
C SER A 48 -11.52 3.61 6.59
N GLU A 49 -10.78 3.65 7.68
CA GLU A 49 -10.98 4.65 8.75
C GLU A 49 -10.66 6.06 8.26
N LEU A 50 -9.59 6.22 7.48
CA LEU A 50 -9.16 7.52 6.99
C LEU A 50 -10.15 8.12 5.99
N LEU A 51 -10.67 7.31 5.05
CA LEU A 51 -11.72 7.73 4.13
C LEU A 51 -13.03 8.10 4.85
N ALA A 52 -13.32 7.46 5.99
CA ALA A 52 -14.51 7.78 6.78
C ALA A 52 -14.34 9.03 7.67
N SER A 53 -13.10 9.40 8.01
CA SER A 53 -12.82 10.44 9.02
C SER A 53 -12.23 11.73 8.45
N ASP A 54 -11.59 11.70 7.29
CA ASP A 54 -11.00 12.88 6.64
C ASP A 54 -11.62 13.13 5.26
N PRO A 55 -12.50 14.14 5.11
CA PRO A 55 -13.14 14.44 3.83
C PRO A 55 -12.18 15.00 2.78
N ALA A 56 -10.94 15.37 3.16
CA ALA A 56 -9.94 15.79 2.20
C ALA A 56 -9.21 14.61 1.54
N VAL A 57 -9.37 13.38 2.04
CA VAL A 57 -8.74 12.18 1.48
C VAL A 57 -9.60 11.64 0.34
N ASN A 58 -9.02 11.57 -0.85
CA ASN A 58 -9.73 11.17 -2.07
C ASN A 58 -9.41 9.73 -2.48
N ILE A 59 -8.13 9.32 -2.41
CA ILE A 59 -7.67 8.02 -2.90
C ILE A 59 -6.57 7.49 -1.98
N THR A 60 -6.61 6.19 -1.70
CA THR A 60 -5.53 5.45 -1.04
C THR A 60 -5.03 4.36 -1.98
N SER A 61 -3.75 4.35 -2.31
CA SER A 61 -3.14 3.32 -3.17
C SER A 61 -1.88 2.75 -2.54
N VAL A 62 -1.74 1.43 -2.54
CA VAL A 62 -0.52 0.77 -2.05
C VAL A 62 0.47 0.61 -3.20
N SER A 63 1.75 0.89 -2.95
CA SER A 63 2.81 0.64 -3.92
C SER A 63 2.82 -0.85 -4.32
N PRO A 64 3.00 -1.21 -5.60
CA PRO A 64 3.00 -2.60 -6.05
C PRO A 64 4.02 -3.50 -5.34
N ASP A 65 5.11 -2.91 -4.84
CA ASP A 65 6.16 -3.59 -4.08
C ASP A 65 5.91 -3.65 -2.56
N GLY A 66 4.82 -3.04 -2.08
CA GLY A 66 4.46 -2.98 -0.67
C GLY A 66 5.38 -2.08 0.18
N SER A 67 6.17 -1.19 -0.44
CA SER A 67 7.10 -0.30 0.28
C SER A 67 6.44 0.91 0.94
N HIS A 68 5.31 1.40 0.39
CA HIS A 68 4.59 2.56 0.92
C HIS A 68 3.12 2.58 0.51
N LEU A 69 2.34 3.39 1.21
CA LEU A 69 1.01 3.83 0.83
C LEU A 69 1.07 5.26 0.26
N THR A 70 0.38 5.51 -0.84
CA THR A 70 0.12 6.85 -1.35
C THR A 70 -1.28 7.28 -0.94
N LEU A 71 -1.36 8.42 -0.25
CA LEU A 71 -2.60 9.12 0.07
C LEU A 71 -2.73 10.33 -0.84
N THR A 72 -3.79 10.38 -1.63
CA THR A 72 -4.13 11.55 -2.44
C THR A 72 -5.14 12.39 -1.69
N LEU A 73 -4.73 13.60 -1.31
CA LEU A 73 -5.59 14.62 -0.71
C LEU A 73 -6.15 15.57 -1.79
N ASP A 74 -7.21 16.29 -1.45
CA ASP A 74 -7.75 17.32 -2.32
C ASP A 74 -6.76 18.47 -2.56
N GLU A 75 -6.71 18.96 -3.80
CA GLU A 75 -5.80 20.05 -4.19
C GLU A 75 -6.05 21.34 -3.38
N SER A 76 -7.28 21.60 -2.93
CA SER A 76 -7.64 22.79 -2.15
C SER A 76 -6.92 22.90 -0.82
N VAL A 77 -6.52 21.77 -0.21
CA VAL A 77 -5.81 21.77 1.07
C VAL A 77 -4.29 21.89 0.91
N ARG A 78 -3.74 21.81 -0.31
CA ARG A 78 -2.30 21.84 -0.57
C ARG A 78 -1.60 23.06 0.04
N ALA A 79 -2.18 24.25 -0.16
CA ALA A 79 -1.57 25.51 0.29
C ALA A 79 -1.45 25.64 1.82
N ALA A 80 -2.29 24.93 2.57
CA ALA A 80 -2.32 24.96 4.03
C ALA A 80 -1.68 23.72 4.68
N SER A 81 -1.19 22.77 3.87
CA SER A 81 -0.72 21.47 4.35
C SER A 81 0.78 21.44 4.57
N ASP A 82 1.21 21.02 5.76
CA ASP A 82 2.58 20.56 6.01
C ASP A 82 2.71 19.10 5.57
N VAL A 83 3.16 18.89 4.33
CA VAL A 83 3.27 17.56 3.71
C VAL A 83 4.11 16.62 4.55
N ALA A 84 5.29 17.05 5.00
CA ALA A 84 6.18 16.22 5.80
C ALA A 84 5.57 15.88 7.18
N GLY A 85 4.81 16.81 7.76
CA GLY A 85 4.04 16.58 8.97
C GLY A 85 2.93 15.54 8.78
N LEU A 86 2.18 15.65 7.69
CA LEU A 86 1.10 14.72 7.32
C LEU A 86 1.65 13.31 7.03
N GLU A 87 2.70 13.21 6.22
CA GLU A 87 3.38 11.93 5.93
C GLU A 87 3.85 11.25 7.20
N ARG A 88 4.46 11.99 8.14
CA ARG A 88 4.89 11.43 9.43
C ARG A 88 3.71 10.96 10.27
N LYS A 89 2.67 11.79 10.39
CA LYS A 89 1.45 11.47 11.16
C LYS A 89 0.78 10.21 10.61
N TYR A 90 0.56 10.16 9.30
CA TYR A 90 -0.09 9.02 8.66
C TYR A 90 0.79 7.78 8.65
N SER A 91 2.11 7.92 8.49
CA SER A 91 3.02 6.77 8.58
C SER A 91 2.99 6.12 9.96
N GLN A 92 2.91 6.94 11.02
CA GLN A 92 2.81 6.43 12.39
C GLN A 92 1.48 5.72 12.63
N ALA A 93 0.38 6.26 12.09
CA ALA A 93 -0.95 5.65 12.25
C ALA A 93 -1.11 4.36 11.44
N ALA A 94 -0.61 4.33 10.20
CA ALA A 94 -0.68 3.18 9.31
C ALA A 94 0.32 2.07 9.65
N GLY A 95 1.34 2.37 10.48
CA GLY A 95 2.43 1.42 10.77
C GLY A 95 3.34 1.15 9.57
N CYS A 96 3.27 1.98 8.53
CA CYS A 96 4.04 1.83 7.29
C CYS A 96 4.38 3.19 6.68
N PRO A 97 5.37 3.28 5.77
CA PRO A 97 5.65 4.55 5.09
C PRO A 97 4.45 5.06 4.29
N VAL A 98 4.10 6.33 4.46
CA VAL A 98 3.03 7.02 3.74
C VAL A 98 3.60 8.20 2.97
N LYS A 99 3.22 8.33 1.70
CA LYS A 99 3.46 9.50 0.86
C LYS A 99 2.16 10.26 0.65
N VAL A 100 2.24 11.58 0.74
CA VAL A 100 1.08 12.45 0.52
C VAL A 100 1.23 13.13 -0.84
N GLU A 101 0.22 12.94 -1.67
CA GLU A 101 0.05 13.62 -2.94
C GLU A 101 -1.23 14.47 -2.89
N PHE A 102 -1.35 15.44 -3.79
CA PHE A 102 -2.59 16.19 -3.95
C PHE A 102 -3.05 16.10 -5.39
N GLY A 103 -4.35 15.92 -5.56
CA GLY A 103 -4.97 15.79 -6.88
C GLY A 103 -6.42 16.24 -6.86
N GLY A 104 -6.92 16.58 -8.04
CA GLY A 104 -8.35 16.86 -8.22
C GLY A 104 -9.17 15.59 -8.09
N ILE A 105 -10.41 15.75 -7.61
CA ILE A 105 -11.42 14.70 -7.64
C ILE A 105 -11.64 14.35 -9.12
N ALA A 106 -11.16 13.19 -9.58
CA ALA A 106 -11.69 12.64 -10.82
C ALA A 106 -13.17 12.34 -10.51
N PRO A 107 -14.15 12.93 -11.24
CA PRO A 107 -15.53 12.55 -11.02
C PRO A 107 -15.61 11.03 -11.23
N LEU A 108 -16.16 10.32 -10.24
CA LEU A 108 -16.61 8.95 -10.43
C LEU A 108 -17.53 9.00 -11.67
N GLY A 109 -17.01 8.53 -12.81
CA GLY A 109 -17.68 8.67 -14.10
C GLY A 109 -19.11 8.16 -14.03
N GLY A 110 -20.03 8.96 -14.58
CA GLY A 110 -21.45 8.63 -14.67
C GLY A 110 -21.77 7.49 -15.62
#